data_AF-A0A8F1SZI6-F1
#
_entry.id   AF-A0A8F1SZI6-F1
#
_cell.length_a   1.000
_cell.length_b   1.000
_cell.length_c   1.000
_cell.angle_alpha   90.00
_cell.angle_beta   90.00
_cell.angle_gamma   90.00
#
_symmetry.space_group_name_H-M   'P 1'
#
loop_
_entity.id
_entity.type
_entity.pdbx_description
1 polymer ?
#
loop_
_entity_poly.entity_id
_entity_poly.type
_entity_poly.pdbx_seq_one_letter_code
_entity_poly.pdbx_strand_id
1 'polypeptide(L)'
;MLKQKKYYWCYMSDLIVKDNALMNASYNLDLVEQRLILLAILEARESGKGINANDPLTVHAESYINQFGVHRTTAYQALKDACKDLFARQFSYQEKRERGRANITSRWVLQIAYIDETATVEIIFAPAVVPLITRLEEQFTQYDIEQVSGLSSAYAVRMYELLICWRTTGKTPILELGEFRERIGVLDTEYQRIERLKHSVLELALKQINEYTDITATYEQHKKGRSITGFSFKFKQKKSKQAPIAAETLKTTSDSPNTIKPLTEPQIAKYSAILSKLGSLSSLSNFPDYPTFANWLSSILRDPKNSNQETVKQVFKALRTETDFIK
;
A
#
# COMPACT_ATOMS: atom_id res chain seq x y z
N MET A 1 9.13 -13.83 -20.63
CA MET A 1 9.11 -12.44 -21.13
C MET A 1 8.32 -11.58 -20.15
N LEU A 2 9.00 -10.89 -19.24
CA LEU A 2 8.38 -10.00 -18.26
C LEU A 2 8.13 -8.64 -18.91
N LYS A 3 6.85 -8.28 -19.12
CA LYS A 3 6.45 -6.94 -19.55
C LYS A 3 6.90 -5.93 -18.49
N GLN A 4 7.77 -5.01 -18.88
CA GLN A 4 8.20 -3.85 -18.10
C GLN A 4 6.97 -3.02 -17.68
N LYS A 5 6.66 -2.96 -16.38
CA LYS A 5 5.83 -1.89 -15.82
C LYS A 5 6.69 -0.63 -15.75
N LYS A 6 6.63 0.21 -16.80
CA LYS A 6 7.12 1.59 -16.76
C LYS A 6 6.28 2.34 -15.72
N TYR A 7 6.92 2.86 -14.68
CA TYR A 7 6.28 3.83 -13.79
C TYR A 7 6.12 5.14 -14.56
N TYR A 8 4.92 5.40 -15.07
CA TYR A 8 4.54 6.57 -15.88
C TYR A 8 4.36 7.83 -15.01
N TRP A 9 5.43 8.26 -14.32
CA TRP A 9 5.43 9.46 -13.47
C TRP A 9 6.42 10.53 -13.97
N CYS A 10 6.71 10.59 -15.27
CA CYS A 10 7.71 11.55 -15.78
C CYS A 10 7.42 12.28 -17.11
N TYR A 11 6.44 11.95 -17.94
CA TYR A 11 6.23 12.71 -19.19
C TYR A 11 4.78 12.68 -19.69
N MET A 12 4.06 13.82 -19.65
CA MET A 12 2.90 14.23 -20.50
C MET A 12 2.34 15.61 -20.09
N SER A 13 2.50 16.62 -20.93
CA SER A 13 2.56 18.05 -20.56
C SER A 13 1.30 18.74 -20.00
N ASP A 14 0.07 18.31 -20.33
CA ASP A 14 -1.15 19.02 -19.89
C ASP A 14 -1.89 18.32 -18.73
N LEU A 15 -1.87 16.97 -18.69
CA LEU A 15 -2.39 16.19 -17.55
C LEU A 15 -1.55 16.42 -16.29
N ILE A 16 -0.24 16.65 -16.45
CA ILE A 16 0.71 16.94 -15.36
C ILE A 16 0.30 18.17 -14.56
N VAL A 17 -0.22 19.25 -15.17
CA VAL A 17 -0.54 20.48 -14.41
C VAL A 17 -1.69 20.22 -13.45
N LYS A 18 -2.72 19.49 -13.90
CA LYS A 18 -3.86 19.10 -13.06
C LYS A 18 -3.46 18.04 -12.02
N ASP A 19 -2.70 17.02 -12.43
CA ASP A 19 -2.17 16.00 -11.52
C ASP A 19 -1.32 16.65 -10.42
N ASN A 20 -0.37 17.51 -10.80
CA ASN A 20 0.51 18.21 -9.85
C ASN A 20 -0.29 19.16 -8.96
N ALA A 21 -1.26 19.90 -9.51
CA ALA A 21 -2.09 20.81 -8.71
C ALA A 21 -2.96 20.06 -7.70
N LEU A 22 -3.56 18.92 -8.09
CA LEU A 22 -4.30 18.09 -7.14
C LEU A 22 -3.35 17.49 -6.11
N MET A 23 -2.20 16.96 -6.52
CA MET A 23 -1.22 16.39 -5.59
C MET A 23 -0.75 17.47 -4.61
N ASN A 24 -0.33 18.64 -5.09
CA ASN A 24 0.04 19.77 -4.23
C ASN A 24 -1.09 20.17 -3.28
N ALA A 25 -2.34 20.19 -3.76
CA ALA A 25 -3.50 20.44 -2.91
C ALA A 25 -3.77 19.29 -1.92
N SER A 26 -3.46 18.05 -2.30
CA SER A 26 -3.61 16.86 -1.46
C SER A 26 -2.64 16.90 -0.30
N TYR A 27 -1.48 17.53 -0.48
CA TYR A 27 -0.49 17.65 0.58
C TYR A 27 -0.90 18.62 1.69
N ASN A 28 -1.86 19.51 1.42
CA ASN A 28 -2.42 20.43 2.40
C ASN A 28 -3.58 19.84 3.21
N LEU A 29 -3.95 18.57 2.96
CA LEU A 29 -4.95 17.84 3.72
C LEU A 29 -4.39 17.40 5.06
N ASP A 30 -5.21 17.47 6.10
CA ASP A 30 -4.89 16.95 7.41
C ASP A 30 -4.87 15.42 7.37
N LEU A 31 -4.21 14.80 8.36
CA LEU A 31 -4.05 13.35 8.41
C LEU A 31 -5.39 12.60 8.35
N VAL A 32 -6.42 13.09 9.04
CA VAL A 32 -7.73 12.43 9.07
C VAL A 32 -8.42 12.54 7.71
N GLU A 33 -8.26 13.66 7.00
CA GLU A 33 -8.80 13.84 5.64
C GLU A 33 -8.09 12.91 4.65
N GLN A 34 -6.76 12.78 4.74
CA GLN A 34 -6.01 11.82 3.93
C GLN A 34 -6.48 10.38 4.20
N ARG A 35 -6.64 10.01 5.47
CA ARG A 35 -7.12 8.67 5.86
C ARG A 35 -8.55 8.42 5.40
N LEU A 36 -9.42 9.43 5.46
CA LEU A 36 -10.79 9.36 4.93
C LEU A 36 -10.80 9.05 3.42
N ILE A 37 -9.97 9.74 2.63
CA ILE A 37 -9.82 9.47 1.19
C ILE A 37 -9.31 8.05 0.95
N LEU A 38 -8.29 7.61 1.69
CA LEU A 38 -7.76 6.25 1.57
C LEU A 38 -8.81 5.16 1.88
N LEU A 39 -9.63 5.37 2.92
CA LEU A 39 -10.71 4.46 3.25
C LEU A 39 -11.80 4.43 2.17
N ALA A 40 -12.16 5.59 1.61
CA ALA A 40 -13.14 5.65 0.53
C ALA A 40 -12.63 4.91 -0.73
N ILE A 41 -11.34 4.99 -1.03
CA ILE A 41 -10.72 4.23 -2.12
C ILE A 41 -10.76 2.72 -1.85
N LEU A 42 -10.47 2.30 -0.61
CA LEU A 42 -10.55 0.90 -0.21
C LEU A 42 -11.98 0.36 -0.36
N GLU A 43 -12.98 1.08 0.14
CA GLU A 43 -14.39 0.69 0.03
C GLU A 43 -14.82 0.58 -1.44
N ALA A 44 -14.44 1.55 -2.28
CA ALA A 44 -14.78 1.54 -3.71
C ALA A 44 -14.24 0.29 -4.43
N ARG A 45 -13.04 -0.16 -4.03
CA ARG A 45 -12.41 -1.38 -4.53
C ARG A 45 -13.12 -2.63 -4.03
N GLU A 46 -13.36 -2.72 -2.73
CA GLU A 46 -13.97 -3.91 -2.10
C GLU A 46 -15.41 -4.11 -2.55
N SER A 47 -16.17 -3.02 -2.71
CA SER A 47 -17.55 -3.04 -3.19
C SER A 47 -17.70 -3.26 -4.70
N GLY A 48 -16.62 -3.07 -5.48
CA GLY A 48 -16.63 -3.17 -6.94
C GLY A 48 -17.46 -2.10 -7.66
N LYS A 49 -17.95 -1.07 -6.94
CA LYS A 49 -18.72 0.04 -7.50
C LYS A 49 -17.86 1.00 -8.30
N GLY A 50 -16.54 1.00 -8.05
CA GLY A 50 -15.61 1.97 -8.60
C GLY A 50 -15.86 3.38 -8.05
N ILE A 51 -15.15 4.36 -8.60
CA ILE A 51 -15.19 5.75 -8.14
C ILE A 51 -15.75 6.62 -9.25
N ASN A 52 -16.85 7.32 -8.97
CA ASN A 52 -17.47 8.26 -9.90
C ASN A 52 -18.01 9.50 -9.18
N ALA A 53 -18.55 10.46 -9.94
CA ALA A 53 -18.97 11.75 -9.41
C ALA A 53 -20.46 11.81 -9.00
N ASN A 54 -21.16 10.68 -9.02
CA ASN A 54 -22.60 10.59 -8.74
C ASN A 54 -22.90 9.68 -7.55
N ASP A 55 -22.11 8.62 -7.37
CA ASP A 55 -22.37 7.61 -6.35
C ASP A 55 -21.61 7.92 -5.06
N PRO A 56 -22.27 7.87 -3.89
CA PRO A 56 -21.62 8.04 -2.60
C PRO A 56 -20.74 6.85 -2.24
N LEU A 57 -19.56 7.15 -1.69
CA LEU A 57 -18.67 6.18 -1.06
C LEU A 57 -18.85 6.25 0.45
N THR A 58 -19.23 5.12 1.05
CA THR A 58 -19.51 5.00 2.48
C THR A 58 -18.25 4.60 3.23
N VAL A 59 -17.88 5.35 4.26
CA VAL A 59 -16.77 5.02 5.16
C VAL A 59 -17.29 4.76 6.55
N HIS A 60 -17.05 3.55 7.04
CA HIS A 60 -17.42 3.13 8.39
C HIS A 60 -16.38 3.60 9.42
N ALA A 61 -16.85 4.13 10.56
CA ALA A 61 -15.97 4.42 11.68
C ALA A 61 -15.21 3.17 12.17
N GLU A 62 -15.81 2.00 12.04
CA GLU A 62 -15.17 0.71 12.34
C GLU A 62 -13.97 0.44 11.43
N SER A 63 -14.08 0.67 10.11
CA SER A 63 -12.96 0.56 9.18
C SER A 63 -11.82 1.51 9.55
N TYR A 64 -12.15 2.73 10.01
CA TYR A 64 -11.15 3.68 10.48
C TYR A 64 -10.42 3.22 11.76
N ILE A 65 -11.16 2.64 12.72
CA ILE A 65 -10.60 2.05 13.95
C ILE A 65 -9.68 0.88 13.61
N ASN A 66 -10.16 -0.05 12.80
CA ASN A 66 -9.44 -1.29 12.47
C ASN A 66 -8.19 -1.01 11.66
N GLN A 67 -8.27 -0.10 10.68
CA GLN A 67 -7.14 0.19 9.79
C GLN A 67 -6.06 1.03 10.48
N PHE A 68 -6.43 2.02 11.30
CA PHE A 68 -5.49 3.02 11.84
C PHE A 68 -5.29 2.96 13.37
N GLY A 69 -5.93 2.01 14.07
CA GLY A 69 -5.77 1.83 15.51
C GLY A 69 -6.24 3.01 16.35
N VAL A 70 -7.23 3.78 15.86
CA VAL A 70 -7.73 4.97 16.57
C VAL A 70 -8.72 4.61 17.67
N HIS A 71 -8.86 5.50 18.66
CA HIS A 71 -9.76 5.27 19.78
C HIS A 71 -11.24 5.26 19.35
N ARG A 72 -11.97 4.19 19.71
CA ARG A 72 -13.34 3.94 19.26
C ARG A 72 -14.30 5.09 19.53
N THR A 73 -14.16 5.78 20.66
CA THR A 73 -15.10 6.86 21.04
C THR A 73 -14.96 8.13 20.21
N THR A 74 -13.78 8.38 19.64
CA THR A 74 -13.50 9.62 18.89
C THR A 74 -13.43 9.40 17.38
N ALA A 75 -13.36 8.15 16.93
CA ALA A 75 -13.22 7.78 15.53
C ALA A 75 -14.31 8.39 14.64
N TYR A 76 -15.59 8.24 15.03
CA TYR A 76 -16.70 8.77 14.24
C TYR A 76 -16.69 10.31 14.17
N GLN A 77 -16.47 10.97 15.31
CA GLN A 77 -16.40 12.44 15.35
C GLN A 77 -15.23 12.97 14.50
N ALA A 78 -14.07 12.30 14.55
CA ALA A 78 -12.93 12.66 13.72
C ALA A 78 -13.24 12.54 12.21
N LEU A 79 -13.92 11.47 11.78
CA LEU A 79 -14.36 11.35 10.38
C LEU A 79 -15.40 12.41 10.02
N LYS A 80 -16.31 12.73 10.94
CA LYS A 80 -17.35 13.75 10.75
C LYS A 80 -16.73 15.12 10.48
N ASP A 81 -15.77 15.52 11.31
CA ASP A 81 -15.07 16.79 11.17
C ASP A 81 -14.17 16.80 9.93
N ALA A 82 -13.44 15.72 9.65
CA ALA A 82 -12.63 15.60 8.44
C ALA A 82 -13.47 15.73 7.15
N CYS A 83 -14.70 15.22 7.11
CA CYS A 83 -15.58 15.43 5.95
C CYS A 83 -15.96 16.91 5.78
N LYS A 84 -16.20 17.65 6.89
CA LYS A 84 -16.53 19.09 6.81
C LYS A 84 -15.35 19.88 6.28
N ASP A 85 -14.16 19.59 6.80
CA ASP A 85 -12.93 20.24 6.38
C ASP A 85 -12.66 19.93 4.90
N LEU A 86 -12.77 18.67 4.49
CA LEU A 86 -12.57 18.25 3.10
C LEU A 86 -13.56 18.91 2.14
N PHE A 87 -14.82 19.10 2.56
CA PHE A 87 -15.84 19.81 1.78
C PHE A 87 -15.54 21.32 1.65
N ALA A 88 -15.00 21.92 2.70
CA ALA A 88 -14.58 23.32 2.68
C ALA A 88 -13.36 23.56 1.79
N ARG A 89 -12.54 22.53 1.52
CA ARG A 89 -11.34 22.65 0.69
C ARG A 89 -11.65 22.79 -0.80
N GLN A 90 -10.82 23.59 -1.44
CA GLN A 90 -10.81 23.80 -2.90
C GLN A 90 -9.36 23.87 -3.39
N PHE A 91 -9.18 23.60 -4.67
CA PHE A 91 -7.90 23.73 -5.35
C PHE A 91 -8.09 24.38 -6.71
N SER A 92 -7.03 25.02 -7.20
CA SER A 92 -7.04 25.70 -8.48
C SER A 92 -5.95 25.15 -9.40
N TYR A 93 -6.26 25.01 -10.68
CA TYR A 93 -5.31 24.59 -11.71
C TYR A 93 -5.57 25.30 -13.03
N GLN A 94 -4.58 25.26 -13.91
CA GLN A 94 -4.68 25.81 -15.26
C GLN A 94 -4.83 24.69 -16.27
N GLU A 95 -5.73 24.88 -17.24
CA GLU A 95 -5.92 23.95 -18.35
C GLU A 95 -5.89 24.72 -19.67
N LYS A 96 -5.21 24.18 -20.68
CA LYS A 96 -5.20 24.77 -22.02
C LYS A 96 -6.54 24.50 -22.70
N ARG A 97 -7.16 25.55 -23.23
CA ARG A 97 -8.36 25.49 -24.08
C ARG A 97 -7.99 25.97 -25.48
N GLU A 98 -8.87 25.76 -26.45
CA GLU A 98 -8.66 26.18 -27.85
C GLU A 98 -8.23 27.65 -27.99
N ARG A 99 -8.75 28.53 -27.12
CA ARG A 99 -8.48 29.97 -27.12
C ARG A 99 -7.82 30.47 -25.83
N GLY A 100 -6.79 29.78 -25.35
CA GLY A 100 -5.94 30.27 -24.25
C GLY A 100 -5.84 29.30 -23.06
N ARG A 101 -5.63 29.84 -21.86
CA ARG A 101 -5.56 29.07 -20.61
C ARG A 101 -6.76 29.41 -19.72
N ALA A 102 -7.47 28.39 -19.28
CA ALA A 102 -8.54 28.52 -18.30
C ALA A 102 -7.97 28.34 -16.89
N ASN A 103 -8.32 29.23 -15.96
CA ASN A 103 -8.10 29.03 -14.53
C ASN A 103 -9.34 28.35 -13.96
N ILE A 104 -9.19 27.14 -13.45
CA ILE A 104 -10.29 26.31 -12.94
C ILE A 104 -10.11 26.18 -11.44
N THR A 105 -11.16 26.45 -10.67
CA THR A 105 -11.23 26.16 -9.24
C THR A 105 -12.23 25.02 -9.02
N SER A 106 -11.83 23.99 -8.28
CA SER A 106 -12.67 22.83 -8.00
C SER A 106 -12.63 22.44 -6.53
N ARG A 107 -13.68 21.76 -6.07
CA ARG A 107 -13.79 21.18 -4.73
C ARG A 107 -13.16 19.80 -4.70
N TRP A 108 -12.85 19.31 -3.51
CA TRP A 108 -12.45 17.91 -3.29
C TRP A 108 -13.62 16.95 -3.41
N VAL A 109 -14.68 17.26 -2.66
CA VAL A 109 -15.92 16.50 -2.60
C VAL A 109 -17.09 17.41 -2.99
N LEU A 110 -18.04 16.85 -3.74
CA LEU A 110 -19.26 17.53 -4.18
C LEU A 110 -20.34 17.49 -3.08
N GLN A 111 -20.38 16.39 -2.34
CA GLN A 111 -21.38 16.13 -1.31
C GLN A 111 -20.76 15.29 -0.19
N ILE A 112 -21.22 15.54 1.03
CA ILE A 112 -20.91 14.76 2.22
C ILE A 112 -22.22 14.43 2.96
N ALA A 113 -22.28 13.27 3.61
CA ALA A 113 -23.38 12.92 4.52
C ALA A 113 -22.86 12.19 5.76
N TYR A 114 -23.65 12.24 6.83
CA TYR A 114 -23.35 11.61 8.11
C TYR A 114 -24.57 10.84 8.57
N ILE A 115 -24.38 9.58 8.93
CA ILE A 115 -25.45 8.71 9.40
C ILE A 115 -25.07 8.29 10.83
N ASP A 116 -25.62 9.02 11.80
CA ASP A 116 -25.26 8.87 13.21
C ASP A 116 -25.70 7.48 13.75
N GLU A 117 -26.78 6.91 13.20
CA GLU A 117 -27.32 5.60 13.57
C GLU A 117 -26.38 4.43 13.24
N THR A 118 -25.66 4.53 12.12
CA THR A 118 -24.73 3.51 11.64
C THR A 118 -23.26 3.88 11.85
N ALA A 119 -22.99 5.08 12.39
CA ALA A 119 -21.65 5.65 12.53
C ALA A 119 -20.85 5.62 11.21
N THR A 120 -21.52 6.01 10.12
CA THR A 120 -20.94 6.06 8.76
C THR A 120 -20.93 7.48 8.23
N VAL A 121 -19.94 7.78 7.41
CA VAL A 121 -19.88 9.01 6.62
C VAL A 121 -19.90 8.66 5.14
N GLU A 122 -20.49 9.52 4.32
CA GLU A 122 -20.51 9.33 2.87
C GLU A 122 -19.89 10.52 2.19
N ILE A 123 -19.12 10.28 1.13
CA ILE A 123 -18.53 11.33 0.30
C ILE A 123 -18.74 11.03 -1.18
N ILE A 124 -19.00 12.09 -1.96
CA ILE A 124 -18.99 12.04 -3.43
C ILE A 124 -17.84 12.92 -3.91
N PHE A 125 -16.89 12.34 -4.66
CA PHE A 125 -15.77 13.10 -5.20
C PHE A 125 -16.22 14.05 -6.32
N ALA A 126 -15.60 15.23 -6.38
CA ALA A 126 -15.86 16.14 -7.49
C ALA A 126 -15.38 15.53 -8.83
N PRO A 127 -16.04 15.82 -9.97
CA PRO A 127 -15.64 15.28 -11.28
C PRO A 127 -14.18 15.56 -11.66
N ALA A 128 -13.62 16.67 -11.19
CA ALA A 128 -12.22 17.01 -11.43
C ALA A 128 -11.25 16.05 -10.72
N VAL A 129 -11.66 15.49 -9.58
CA VAL A 129 -10.85 14.66 -8.68
C VAL A 129 -10.94 13.17 -9.05
N VAL A 130 -12.10 12.70 -9.53
CA VAL A 130 -12.36 11.29 -9.87
C VAL A 130 -11.24 10.65 -10.72
N PRO A 131 -10.81 11.20 -11.88
CA PRO A 131 -9.79 10.55 -12.70
C PRO A 131 -8.43 10.38 -12.00
N LEU A 132 -8.18 11.20 -10.98
CA LEU A 132 -6.92 11.23 -10.25
C LEU A 132 -6.95 10.23 -9.11
N ILE A 133 -8.08 10.15 -8.40
CA ILE A 133 -8.31 9.15 -7.37
C ILE A 133 -8.35 7.74 -7.98
N THR A 134 -8.98 7.53 -9.13
CA THR A 134 -8.95 6.23 -9.82
C THR A 134 -7.53 5.81 -10.21
N ARG A 135 -6.69 6.75 -10.64
CA ARG A 135 -5.26 6.46 -10.90
C ARG A 135 -4.48 6.18 -9.64
N LEU A 136 -4.78 6.87 -8.54
CA LEU A 136 -4.21 6.59 -7.23
C LEU A 136 -4.64 5.20 -6.74
N GLU A 137 -5.91 4.84 -6.90
CA GLU A 137 -6.41 3.50 -6.62
C GLU A 137 -5.60 2.45 -7.38
N GLU A 138 -5.45 2.57 -8.71
CA GLU A 138 -4.66 1.62 -9.51
C GLU A 138 -3.20 1.46 -9.03
N GLN A 139 -2.64 2.50 -8.40
CA GLN A 139 -1.25 2.54 -7.94
C GLN A 139 -1.09 2.13 -6.47
N PHE A 140 -2.08 2.39 -5.62
CA PHE A 140 -2.09 2.03 -4.20
C PHE A 140 -2.62 0.62 -4.02
N THR A 141 -1.72 -0.28 -3.66
CA THR A 141 -2.12 -1.62 -3.21
C THR A 141 -2.60 -1.55 -1.76
N GLN A 142 -3.44 -2.50 -1.34
CA GLN A 142 -3.83 -2.64 0.07
C GLN A 142 -2.59 -2.73 0.98
N TYR A 143 -1.53 -3.36 0.48
CA TYR A 143 -0.22 -3.43 1.14
C TYR A 143 0.37 -2.05 1.43
N ASP A 144 0.27 -1.08 0.51
CA ASP A 144 0.80 0.27 0.72
C ASP A 144 -0.01 1.03 1.79
N ILE A 145 -1.31 0.73 1.91
CA ILE A 145 -2.17 1.34 2.94
C ILE A 145 -1.83 0.81 4.34
N GLU A 146 -1.47 -0.47 4.46
CA GLU A 146 -0.94 -1.03 5.71
C GLU A 146 0.39 -0.38 6.12
N GLN A 147 1.24 0.01 5.18
CA GLN A 147 2.51 0.68 5.51
C GLN A 147 2.29 2.09 6.07
N VAL A 148 1.30 2.82 5.56
CA VAL A 148 1.01 4.19 6.01
C VAL A 148 0.11 4.25 7.23
N SER A 149 -0.54 3.15 7.62
CA SER A 149 -1.51 3.16 8.72
C SER A 149 -0.89 3.53 10.08
N GLY A 150 0.34 3.05 10.33
CA GLY A 150 1.11 3.36 11.53
C GLY A 150 1.71 4.78 11.55
N LEU A 151 1.61 5.53 10.45
CA LEU A 151 2.14 6.88 10.37
C LEU A 151 1.14 7.86 10.96
N SER A 152 1.60 8.64 11.95
CA SER A 152 0.79 9.62 12.68
C SER A 152 1.02 11.06 12.24
N SER A 153 1.95 11.30 11.30
CA SER A 153 2.18 12.61 10.71
C SER A 153 1.80 12.59 9.22
N ALA A 154 1.05 13.59 8.77
CA ALA A 154 0.75 13.79 7.35
C ALA A 154 2.05 13.90 6.52
N TYR A 155 3.08 14.56 7.06
CA TYR A 155 4.40 14.62 6.42
C TYR A 155 5.09 13.26 6.32
N ALA A 156 4.87 12.36 7.29
CA ALA A 156 5.43 11.01 7.24
C ALA A 156 4.76 10.16 6.16
N VAL A 157 3.44 10.21 6.07
CA VAL A 157 2.67 9.59 4.99
C VAL A 157 3.19 10.09 3.66
N ARG A 158 3.28 11.42 3.50
CA ARG A 158 3.71 12.03 2.25
C ARG A 158 5.14 11.69 1.85
N MET A 159 6.05 11.69 2.82
CA MET A 159 7.44 11.28 2.59
C MET A 159 7.50 9.81 2.14
N TYR A 160 6.71 8.91 2.73
CA TYR A 160 6.66 7.51 2.32
C TYR A 160 6.22 7.38 0.86
N GLU A 161 5.14 8.05 0.48
CA GLU A 161 4.63 8.07 -0.89
C GLU A 161 5.68 8.58 -1.89
N LEU A 162 6.37 9.66 -1.55
CA LEU A 162 7.45 10.20 -2.36
C LEU A 162 8.56 9.17 -2.58
N LEU A 163 8.96 8.45 -1.53
CA LEU A 163 10.03 7.46 -1.61
C LEU A 163 9.59 6.23 -2.42
N ILE A 164 8.36 5.75 -2.24
CA ILE A 164 7.89 4.53 -2.89
C ILE A 164 7.76 4.66 -4.41
N CYS A 165 7.56 5.88 -4.92
CA CYS A 165 7.68 6.18 -6.35
C CYS A 165 9.04 5.79 -6.95
N TRP A 166 10.09 5.74 -6.13
CA TRP A 166 11.45 5.37 -6.52
C TRP A 166 11.83 3.94 -6.08
N ARG A 167 10.86 3.08 -5.71
CA ARG A 167 11.10 1.75 -5.13
C ARG A 167 12.03 0.87 -5.96
N THR A 168 11.98 0.98 -7.29
CA THR A 168 12.88 0.25 -8.20
C THR A 168 14.32 0.75 -8.16
N THR A 169 14.50 2.05 -7.96
CA THR A 169 15.82 2.72 -7.99
C THR A 169 16.46 2.71 -6.60
N GLY A 170 15.66 2.73 -5.53
CA GLY A 170 16.10 2.76 -4.13
C GLY A 170 16.71 4.10 -3.69
N LYS A 171 16.64 5.12 -4.55
CA LYS A 171 17.12 6.48 -4.28
C LYS A 171 16.35 7.51 -5.09
N THR A 172 16.21 8.70 -4.54
CA THR A 172 15.65 9.86 -5.26
C THR A 172 16.77 10.61 -5.99
N PRO A 173 16.43 11.41 -7.02
CA PRO A 173 17.30 12.50 -7.46
C PRO A 173 17.49 13.53 -6.33
N ILE A 174 18.40 14.49 -6.56
CA ILE A 174 18.51 15.66 -5.68
C ILE A 174 17.23 16.48 -5.89
N LEU A 175 16.43 16.58 -4.84
CA LEU A 175 15.27 17.46 -4.77
C LEU A 175 15.76 18.81 -4.26
N GLU A 176 15.57 19.85 -5.06
CA GLU A 176 15.90 21.21 -4.62
C GLU A 176 15.02 21.61 -3.44
N LEU A 177 15.49 22.53 -2.60
CA LEU A 177 14.80 22.88 -1.36
C LEU A 177 13.34 23.34 -1.59
N GLY A 178 13.10 24.13 -2.63
CA GLY A 178 11.74 24.56 -3.00
C GLY A 178 10.87 23.38 -3.45
N GLU A 179 11.39 22.57 -4.36
CA GLU A 179 10.71 21.37 -4.86
C GLU A 179 10.39 20.38 -3.73
N PHE A 180 11.32 20.17 -2.79
CA PHE A 180 11.11 19.29 -1.64
C PHE A 180 9.96 19.79 -0.75
N ARG A 181 9.92 21.10 -0.47
CA ARG A 181 8.86 21.70 0.35
C ARG A 181 7.50 21.55 -0.32
N GLU A 182 7.44 21.84 -1.62
CA GLU A 182 6.23 21.66 -2.42
C GLU A 182 5.78 20.21 -2.40
N ARG A 183 6.65 19.25 -2.69
CA ARG A 183 6.30 17.81 -2.75
C ARG A 183 5.86 17.21 -1.42
N ILE A 184 6.27 17.79 -0.29
CA ILE A 184 5.89 17.35 1.06
C ILE A 184 4.66 18.10 1.59
N GLY A 185 4.21 19.17 0.91
CA GLY A 185 3.07 19.97 1.36
C GLY A 185 3.41 21.00 2.44
N VAL A 186 4.64 21.48 2.44
CA VAL A 186 5.04 22.56 3.34
C VAL A 186 4.79 23.89 2.63
N LEU A 187 3.91 24.72 3.19
CA LEU A 187 3.62 26.04 2.61
C LEU A 187 4.86 26.94 2.67
N ASP A 188 4.97 27.87 1.73
CA ASP A 188 6.08 28.83 1.69
C ASP A 188 6.18 29.68 2.96
N THR A 189 5.09 29.83 3.72
CA THR A 189 5.03 30.55 5.00
C THR A 189 5.51 29.73 6.19
N GLU A 190 5.53 28.40 6.09
CA GLU A 190 5.80 27.47 7.20
C GLU A 190 7.27 27.07 7.30
N TYR A 191 7.75 26.75 8.51
CA TYR A 191 9.11 26.22 8.73
C TYR A 191 10.22 27.01 8.00
N GLN A 192 10.16 28.34 8.03
CA GLN A 192 11.11 29.24 7.35
C GLN A 192 12.56 28.95 7.69
N ARG A 193 12.81 28.59 8.96
CA ARG A 193 14.13 28.18 9.42
C ARG A 193 14.38 26.75 8.99
N ILE A 194 15.45 26.53 8.23
CA ILE A 194 15.83 25.20 7.73
C ILE A 194 15.97 24.15 8.85
N GLU A 195 16.43 24.57 10.02
CA GLU A 195 16.51 23.71 11.21
C GLU A 195 15.13 23.18 11.62
N ARG A 196 14.10 24.03 11.64
CA ARG A 196 12.73 23.63 11.96
C ARG A 196 12.15 22.72 10.87
N LEU A 197 12.41 23.02 9.60
CA LEU A 197 12.00 22.13 8.50
C LEU A 197 12.63 20.74 8.66
N LYS A 198 13.91 20.69 9.00
CA LYS A 198 14.60 19.41 9.23
C LYS A 198 13.99 18.64 10.39
N HIS A 199 13.86 19.26 11.56
CA HIS A 199 13.43 18.55 12.77
C HIS A 199 11.93 18.17 12.71
N SER A 200 11.06 19.11 12.34
CA SER A 200 9.60 18.93 12.41
C SER A 200 9.01 18.20 11.21
N VAL A 201 9.66 18.22 10.05
CA VAL A 201 9.14 17.61 8.82
C VAL A 201 10.00 16.42 8.43
N LEU A 202 11.28 16.66 8.11
CA LEU A 202 12.13 15.64 7.49
C LEU A 202 12.51 14.51 8.47
N GLU A 203 13.04 14.86 9.64
CA GLU A 203 13.50 13.89 10.64
C GLU A 203 12.34 13.19 11.34
N LEU A 204 11.24 13.92 11.61
CA LEU A 204 9.99 13.33 12.09
C LEU A 204 9.47 12.28 11.11
N ALA A 205 9.37 12.62 9.82
CA ALA A 205 8.88 11.72 8.79
C ALA A 205 9.78 10.48 8.66
N LEU A 206 11.10 10.66 8.56
CA LEU A 206 12.03 9.55 8.43
C LEU A 206 12.04 8.65 9.67
N LYS A 207 11.88 9.20 10.87
CA LYS A 207 11.76 8.41 12.11
C LYS A 207 10.55 7.48 12.02
N GLN A 208 9.37 8.02 11.69
CA GLN A 208 8.15 7.21 11.58
C GLN A 208 8.25 6.17 10.47
N ILE A 209 8.77 6.54 9.30
CA ILE A 209 8.99 5.60 8.19
C ILE A 209 9.89 4.45 8.64
N ASN A 210 11.02 4.77 9.28
CA ASN A 210 11.98 3.78 9.75
C ASN A 210 11.45 2.90 10.87
N GLU A 211 10.41 3.31 11.59
CA GLU A 211 9.80 2.55 12.67
C GLU A 211 8.63 1.68 12.17
N TYR A 212 7.70 2.28 11.43
CA TYR A 212 6.39 1.69 11.13
C TYR A 212 6.24 1.07 9.74
N THR A 213 7.12 1.39 8.78
CA THR A 213 6.97 0.95 7.37
C THR A 213 7.92 -0.19 6.98
N ASP A 214 7.76 -0.74 5.78
CA ASP A 214 8.57 -1.76 5.15
C ASP A 214 9.94 -1.27 4.66
N ILE A 215 10.26 0.02 4.78
CA ILE A 215 11.53 0.58 4.34
C ILE A 215 12.33 1.21 5.48
N THR A 216 13.65 1.22 5.32
CA THR A 216 14.55 2.08 6.08
C THR A 216 15.15 3.11 5.14
N ALA A 217 14.88 4.38 5.41
CA ALA A 217 15.30 5.54 4.63
C ALA A 217 16.28 6.42 5.41
N THR A 218 17.24 6.97 4.68
CA THR A 218 18.18 8.00 5.13
C THR A 218 18.23 9.13 4.11
N TYR A 219 18.74 10.28 4.52
CA TYR A 219 18.87 11.45 3.66
C TYR A 219 20.30 11.96 3.61
N GLU A 220 20.66 12.56 2.48
CA GLU A 220 21.87 13.34 2.28
C GLU A 220 21.48 14.79 2.03
N GLN A 221 22.12 15.70 2.75
CA GLN A 221 21.94 17.15 2.55
C GLN A 221 22.97 17.65 1.54
N HIS A 222 22.50 18.40 0.54
CA HIS A 222 23.35 19.03 -0.47
C HIS A 222 23.50 20.51 -0.15
N LYS A 223 24.72 21.03 -0.20
CA LYS A 223 25.05 22.41 0.17
C LYS A 223 25.83 23.11 -0.92
N LYS A 224 25.58 24.41 -1.06
CA LYS A 224 26.40 25.34 -1.84
C LYS A 224 26.91 26.42 -0.90
N GLY A 225 28.17 26.26 -0.46
CA GLY A 225 28.73 27.06 0.63
C GLY A 225 28.02 26.78 1.96
N ARG A 226 27.49 27.83 2.60
CA ARG A 226 26.75 27.71 3.88
C ARG A 226 25.29 27.32 3.71
N SER A 227 24.73 27.51 2.51
CA SER A 227 23.30 27.29 2.23
C SER A 227 23.02 25.85 1.81
N ILE A 228 21.95 25.28 2.33
CA ILE A 228 21.43 23.97 1.90
C ILE A 228 20.63 24.20 0.61
N THR A 229 21.00 23.49 -0.46
CA THR A 229 20.35 23.61 -1.78
C THR A 229 19.29 22.55 -2.00
N GLY A 230 19.37 21.41 -1.30
CA GLY A 230 18.42 20.33 -1.49
C GLY A 230 18.74 19.07 -0.69
N PHE A 231 17.92 18.05 -0.90
CA PHE A 231 18.02 16.75 -0.24
C PHE A 231 17.93 15.62 -1.26
N SER A 232 18.63 14.53 -0.99
CA SER A 232 18.39 13.26 -1.69
C SER A 232 18.21 12.15 -0.67
N PHE A 233 17.35 11.19 -1.00
CA PHE A 233 17.02 10.10 -0.10
C PHE A 233 17.53 8.77 -0.66
N LYS A 234 18.01 7.93 0.23
CA LYS A 234 18.39 6.54 -0.05
C LYS A 234 17.60 5.65 0.86
N PHE A 235 17.04 4.57 0.34
CA PHE A 235 16.23 3.68 1.15
C PHE A 235 16.37 2.24 0.69
N LYS A 236 16.12 1.32 1.62
CA LYS A 236 16.17 -0.11 1.38
C LYS A 236 14.92 -0.73 1.98
N GLN A 237 14.37 -1.75 1.33
CA GLN A 237 13.35 -2.57 1.96
C GLN A 237 13.97 -3.27 3.18
N LYS A 238 13.27 -3.18 4.30
CA LYS A 238 13.54 -4.04 5.44
C LYS A 238 13.31 -5.47 4.98
N LYS A 239 14.22 -6.37 5.35
CA LYS A 239 13.89 -7.80 5.30
C LYS A 239 12.64 -7.95 6.14
N SER A 240 11.56 -8.49 5.57
CA SER A 240 10.30 -8.55 6.30
C SER A 240 10.56 -9.23 7.64
N LYS A 241 10.27 -8.52 8.73
CA LYS A 241 9.77 -9.21 9.90
C LYS A 241 8.42 -9.70 9.41
N GLN A 242 8.37 -10.96 8.97
CA GLN A 242 7.11 -11.67 9.00
C GLN A 242 6.58 -11.46 10.42
N ALA A 243 5.54 -10.64 10.57
CA ALA A 243 4.70 -10.80 11.74
C ALA A 243 4.33 -12.28 11.73
N PRO A 244 4.57 -13.03 12.82
CA PRO A 244 4.09 -14.39 12.89
C PRO A 244 2.60 -14.28 12.62
N ILE A 245 2.15 -14.91 11.53
CA ILE A 245 0.75 -15.30 11.40
C ILE A 245 0.44 -15.93 12.74
N ALA A 246 -0.53 -15.37 13.45
CA ALA A 246 -1.00 -15.93 14.70
C ALA A 246 -1.39 -17.38 14.41
N ALA A 247 -0.45 -18.29 14.66
CA ALA A 247 -0.77 -19.63 15.05
C ALA A 247 -1.50 -19.42 16.38
N GLU A 248 -2.82 -19.33 16.29
CA GLU A 248 -3.68 -19.71 17.40
C GLU A 248 -3.15 -21.04 17.91
N THR A 249 -2.43 -20.94 19.01
CA THR A 249 -1.94 -22.08 19.74
C THR A 249 -3.17 -22.63 20.43
N LEU A 250 -3.98 -23.40 19.69
CA LEU A 250 -4.81 -24.41 20.29
C LEU A 250 -3.85 -25.37 20.98
N LYS A 251 -3.69 -25.15 22.28
CA LYS A 251 -3.14 -26.12 23.20
C LYS A 251 -3.99 -27.38 23.04
N THR A 252 -3.45 -28.38 22.38
CA THR A 252 -3.83 -29.76 22.63
C THR A 252 -2.57 -30.58 22.70
N THR A 253 -2.03 -30.63 23.91
CA THR A 253 -1.20 -31.71 24.39
C THR A 253 -1.94 -33.03 24.19
N SER A 254 -1.43 -33.89 23.31
CA SER A 254 -1.40 -35.34 23.53
C SER A 254 -0.58 -36.04 22.44
N ASP A 255 0.29 -36.91 22.92
CA ASP A 255 1.29 -37.74 22.27
C ASP A 255 0.89 -38.45 20.97
N SER A 256 1.70 -38.33 19.92
CA SER A 256 1.97 -39.40 18.93
C SER A 256 3.15 -39.04 17.99
N PRO A 257 4.11 -39.96 17.72
CA PRO A 257 5.41 -39.65 17.14
C PRO A 257 5.42 -39.64 15.59
N ASN A 258 4.62 -38.80 14.93
CA ASN A 258 4.59 -38.82 13.46
C ASN A 258 4.21 -37.51 12.73
N THR A 259 4.56 -36.33 13.26
CA THR A 259 4.22 -35.05 12.61
C THR A 259 5.40 -34.45 11.85
N ILE A 260 5.26 -34.40 10.53
CA ILE A 260 6.22 -33.80 9.58
C ILE A 260 6.25 -32.28 9.81
N LYS A 261 7.43 -31.68 9.95
CA LYS A 261 7.58 -30.21 9.95
C LYS A 261 6.97 -29.64 8.66
N PRO A 262 6.17 -28.57 8.72
CA PRO A 262 5.57 -27.99 7.51
C PRO A 262 6.67 -27.52 6.55
N LEU A 263 6.54 -27.90 5.27
CA LEU A 263 7.46 -27.54 4.19
C LEU A 263 7.37 -26.04 3.88
N THR A 264 8.51 -25.40 3.60
CA THR A 264 8.52 -24.00 3.11
C THR A 264 8.14 -23.95 1.62
N GLU A 265 7.58 -22.83 1.17
CA GLU A 265 7.15 -22.63 -0.22
C GLU A 265 8.21 -22.99 -1.29
N PRO A 266 9.51 -22.65 -1.11
CA PRO A 266 10.57 -23.07 -2.04
C PRO A 266 10.82 -24.59 -2.02
N GLN A 267 10.68 -25.23 -0.87
CA GLN A 267 10.80 -26.69 -0.74
C GLN A 267 9.60 -27.39 -1.38
N ILE A 268 8.39 -26.85 -1.21
CA ILE A 268 7.18 -27.39 -1.86
C ILE A 268 7.37 -27.38 -3.38
N ALA A 269 7.81 -26.26 -3.95
CA ALA A 269 8.07 -26.16 -5.39
C ALA A 269 9.18 -27.10 -5.87
N LYS A 270 10.27 -27.24 -5.11
CA LYS A 270 11.36 -28.18 -5.41
C LYS A 270 10.86 -29.62 -5.41
N TYR A 271 10.21 -30.04 -4.33
CA TYR A 271 9.81 -31.44 -4.14
C TYR A 271 8.61 -31.82 -5.00
N SER A 272 7.65 -30.93 -5.24
CA SER A 272 6.53 -31.23 -6.14
C SER A 272 6.98 -31.49 -7.58
N ALA A 273 8.01 -30.78 -8.05
CA ALA A 273 8.62 -30.98 -9.35
C ALA A 273 9.46 -32.27 -9.46
N ILE A 274 10.02 -32.74 -8.34
CA ILE A 274 10.74 -34.02 -8.26
C ILE A 274 9.72 -35.17 -8.23
N LEU A 275 8.71 -35.07 -7.36
CA LEU A 275 7.65 -36.06 -7.18
C LEU A 275 6.84 -36.26 -8.47
N SER A 276 6.60 -35.21 -9.25
CA SER A 276 5.84 -35.33 -10.50
C SER A 276 6.52 -36.22 -11.54
N LYS A 277 7.84 -36.43 -11.43
CA LYS A 277 8.63 -37.26 -12.34
C LYS A 277 8.89 -38.67 -11.80
N LEU A 278 8.38 -39.01 -10.61
CA LEU A 278 8.56 -40.34 -10.02
C LEU A 278 7.56 -41.33 -10.63
N GLY A 279 8.08 -42.47 -11.12
CA GLY A 279 7.25 -43.55 -11.65
C GLY A 279 6.29 -44.16 -10.61
N SER A 280 6.66 -44.11 -9.32
CA SER A 280 5.85 -44.58 -8.19
C SER A 280 4.54 -43.79 -8.00
N LEU A 281 4.50 -42.52 -8.46
CA LEU A 281 3.32 -41.65 -8.40
C LEU A 281 2.63 -41.49 -9.76
N SER A 282 3.11 -42.18 -10.80
CA SER A 282 2.52 -42.11 -12.15
C SER A 282 1.07 -42.57 -12.18
N SER A 283 0.66 -43.48 -11.30
CA SER A 283 -0.73 -43.94 -11.19
C SER A 283 -1.68 -42.87 -10.66
N LEU A 284 -1.16 -41.79 -10.06
CA LEU A 284 -1.94 -40.66 -9.56
C LEU A 284 -2.06 -39.53 -10.60
N SER A 285 -1.37 -39.63 -11.74
CA SER A 285 -1.30 -38.57 -12.74
C SER A 285 -2.35 -38.76 -13.84
N ASN A 286 -3.49 -38.08 -13.70
CA ASN A 286 -4.47 -37.90 -14.79
C ASN A 286 -4.30 -36.53 -15.50
N PHE A 287 -3.12 -35.92 -15.38
CA PHE A 287 -2.84 -34.57 -15.87
C PHE A 287 -2.16 -34.58 -17.25
N PRO A 288 -2.36 -33.55 -18.08
CA PRO A 288 -1.84 -33.50 -19.45
C PRO A 288 -0.31 -33.35 -19.52
N ASP A 289 0.33 -32.79 -18.48
CA ASP A 289 1.77 -32.58 -18.44
C ASP A 289 2.35 -32.60 -17.01
N TYR A 290 3.67 -32.82 -16.92
CA TYR A 290 4.40 -32.86 -15.65
C TYR A 290 4.31 -31.57 -14.82
N PRO A 291 4.32 -30.36 -15.42
CA PRO A 291 4.09 -29.11 -14.69
C PRO A 291 2.73 -29.03 -13.99
N THR A 292 1.64 -29.43 -14.66
CA THR A 292 0.30 -29.41 -14.05
C THR A 292 0.18 -30.43 -12.93
N PHE A 293 0.78 -31.62 -13.10
CA PHE A 293 0.86 -32.62 -12.05
C PHE A 293 1.68 -32.14 -10.84
N ALA A 294 2.79 -31.41 -11.08
CA ALA A 294 3.59 -30.81 -10.01
C ALA A 294 2.81 -29.73 -9.23
N ASN A 295 1.98 -28.92 -9.89
CA ASN A 295 1.14 -27.94 -9.20
C ASN A 295 0.10 -28.62 -8.31
N TRP A 296 -0.48 -29.74 -8.74
CA TRP A 296 -1.38 -30.52 -7.91
C TRP A 296 -0.67 -31.19 -6.73
N LEU A 297 0.53 -31.75 -6.92
CA LEU A 297 1.34 -32.26 -5.80
C LEU A 297 1.73 -31.14 -4.82
N SER A 298 1.94 -29.91 -5.31
CA SER A 298 2.24 -28.75 -4.48
C SER A 298 1.07 -28.39 -3.54
N SER A 299 -0.18 -28.54 -3.99
CA SER A 299 -1.34 -28.28 -3.12
C SER A 299 -1.48 -29.34 -2.03
N ILE A 300 -1.14 -30.61 -2.31
CA ILE A 300 -1.10 -31.70 -1.32
C ILE A 300 0.00 -31.47 -0.28
N LEU A 301 1.18 -31.04 -0.71
CA LEU A 301 2.29 -30.74 0.21
C LEU A 301 2.03 -29.48 1.03
N ARG A 302 1.27 -28.51 0.49
CA ARG A 302 0.90 -27.27 1.17
C ARG A 302 -0.22 -27.49 2.19
N ASP A 303 -1.26 -28.24 1.82
CA ASP A 303 -2.36 -28.56 2.71
C ASP A 303 -2.83 -30.02 2.56
N PRO A 304 -2.22 -30.95 3.32
CA PRO A 304 -2.58 -32.37 3.24
C PRO A 304 -3.98 -32.68 3.78
N LYS A 305 -4.66 -31.75 4.47
CA LYS A 305 -5.99 -31.99 5.02
C LYS A 305 -7.10 -31.91 3.97
N ASN A 306 -6.85 -31.20 2.87
CA ASN A 306 -7.83 -30.99 1.78
C ASN A 306 -7.79 -32.09 0.70
N SER A 307 -7.04 -33.17 0.92
CA SER A 307 -6.85 -34.26 -0.06
C SER A 307 -7.15 -35.63 0.54
N ASN A 308 -7.42 -36.62 -0.31
CA ASN A 308 -7.69 -37.99 0.13
C ASN A 308 -6.51 -38.53 0.96
N GLN A 309 -6.80 -39.05 2.16
CA GLN A 309 -5.79 -39.54 3.12
C GLN A 309 -4.90 -40.64 2.53
N GLU A 310 -5.40 -41.46 1.61
CA GLU A 310 -4.61 -42.52 0.98
C GLU A 310 -3.59 -41.95 -0.02
N THR A 311 -4.01 -40.96 -0.81
CA THR A 311 -3.15 -40.19 -1.72
C THR A 311 -2.07 -39.44 -0.94
N VAL A 312 -2.45 -38.78 0.16
CA VAL A 312 -1.51 -38.07 1.05
C VAL A 312 -0.47 -39.05 1.59
N LYS A 313 -0.88 -40.24 2.08
CA LYS A 313 0.06 -41.26 2.55
C LYS A 313 1.04 -41.71 1.46
N GLN A 314 0.58 -41.91 0.22
CA GLN A 314 1.44 -42.31 -0.89
C GLN A 314 2.44 -41.20 -1.26
N VAL A 315 1.98 -39.95 -1.38
CA VAL A 315 2.81 -38.78 -1.71
C VAL A 315 3.88 -38.55 -0.63
N PHE A 316 3.50 -38.57 0.65
CA PHE A 316 4.47 -38.37 1.73
C PHE A 316 5.39 -39.58 1.92
N LYS A 317 4.96 -40.80 1.60
CA LYS A 317 5.86 -41.97 1.57
C LYS A 317 6.93 -41.81 0.49
N ALA A 318 6.55 -41.43 -0.73
CA ALA A 318 7.48 -41.15 -1.81
C ALA A 318 8.42 -39.99 -1.46
N LEU A 319 7.91 -38.90 -0.88
CA LEU A 319 8.72 -37.78 -0.40
C LEU A 319 9.81 -38.24 0.59
N ARG A 320 9.48 -39.12 1.53
CA ARG A 320 10.43 -39.59 2.56
C ARG A 320 11.44 -40.61 2.04
N THR A 321 11.05 -41.46 1.10
CA THR A 321 11.85 -42.63 0.68
C THR A 321 12.60 -42.42 -0.63
N GLU A 322 12.10 -41.53 -1.49
CA GLU A 322 12.59 -41.32 -2.85
C GLU A 322 13.14 -39.90 -3.08
N THR A 323 13.20 -39.05 -2.03
CA THR A 323 13.81 -37.70 -2.11
C THR A 323 14.80 -37.44 -0.97
N ASP A 324 15.59 -36.37 -1.11
CA ASP A 324 16.53 -35.88 -0.10
C ASP A 324 15.85 -35.19 1.09
N PHE A 325 14.51 -35.18 1.18
CA PHE A 325 13.78 -34.42 2.21
C PHE A 325 14.10 -34.80 3.67
N ILE A 326 14.54 -36.04 3.94
CA ILE A 326 14.91 -36.51 5.29
C ILE A 326 16.43 -36.60 5.51
N LYS A 327 17.26 -36.55 4.45
CA LYS A 327 18.73 -36.66 4.56
C LYS A 327 19.38 -35.30 4.85
#